data_AF-A0A7C2WUA9-F1
#
_entry.id   AF-A0A7C2WUA9-F1
#
_cell.length_a   1.000
_cell.length_b   1.000
_cell.length_c   1.000
_cell.angle_alpha   90.00
_cell.angle_beta   90.00
_cell.angle_gamma   90.00
#
_symmetry.space_group_name_H-M   'P 1'
#
loop_
_entity.id
_entity.type
_entity.pdbx_description
1 polymer ?
#
loop_
_entity_poly.entity_id
_entity_poly.type
_entity_poly.pdbx_seq_one_letter_code
_entity_poly.pdbx_strand_id
1 'polypeptide(L)'
;MKKVLFSSIVTGLFMFLVLCPVGNAGATEPVEGFWTSIDEETNESTAFWELTVRDGELTGTIVKLPEGKDPDAVCEDCSEEYKDKPVIGTTWLHLNKRNDDGVWEDGFIIDSGKGKQYKAKVWTEEGDLKVRGYIGFFYRTQTWKRVDDPR
;
A
#
# COMPACT_ATOMS: atom_id res chain seq x y z
N MET A 1 45.01 -8.04 73.95
CA MET A 1 44.28 -6.78 73.69
C MET A 1 43.70 -6.81 72.28
N LYS A 2 42.47 -6.30 72.13
CA LYS A 2 41.70 -6.03 70.89
C LYS A 2 41.03 -7.23 70.19
N LYS A 3 39.76 -7.42 70.57
CA LYS A 3 38.66 -7.94 69.73
C LYS A 3 38.49 -7.03 68.51
N VAL A 4 38.12 -7.55 67.34
CA VAL A 4 36.93 -7.12 66.58
C VAL A 4 36.51 -8.25 65.62
N LEU A 5 35.23 -8.66 65.70
CA LEU A 5 34.49 -9.50 64.76
C LEU A 5 33.89 -8.63 63.64
N PHE A 6 34.01 -9.00 62.37
CA PHE A 6 33.14 -8.60 61.24
C PHE A 6 33.51 -9.51 60.05
N SER A 7 32.67 -9.88 59.08
CA SER A 7 31.22 -9.92 58.91
C SER A 7 31.03 -10.60 57.55
N SER A 8 30.19 -11.64 57.54
CA SER A 8 29.25 -12.00 56.49
C SER A 8 29.48 -11.56 55.03
N ILE A 9 29.65 -12.59 54.18
CA ILE A 9 28.67 -13.01 53.15
C ILE A 9 28.51 -12.18 51.86
N VAL A 10 28.54 -12.95 50.76
CA VAL A 10 28.13 -12.75 49.35
C VAL A 10 28.96 -11.75 48.52
N THR A 11 29.87 -12.33 47.74
CA THR A 11 30.33 -11.79 46.46
C THR A 11 29.14 -11.68 45.50
N GLY A 12 28.48 -10.52 45.46
CA GLY A 12 27.40 -10.24 44.52
C GLY A 12 27.97 -9.89 43.15
N LEU A 13 27.99 -10.86 42.23
CA LEU A 13 28.22 -10.61 40.81
C LEU A 13 26.96 -9.91 40.25
N PHE A 14 26.99 -8.58 40.19
CA PHE A 14 25.90 -7.78 39.59
C PHE A 14 26.00 -7.91 38.06
N MET A 15 25.43 -8.98 37.51
CA MET A 15 25.26 -9.15 36.07
C MET A 15 24.17 -8.17 35.61
N PHE A 16 24.60 -7.01 35.10
CA PHE A 16 23.72 -6.08 34.40
C PHE A 16 23.22 -6.79 33.13
N LEU A 17 22.03 -7.38 33.23
CA LEU A 17 21.32 -7.99 32.12
C LEU A 17 20.83 -6.83 31.24
N VAL A 18 21.62 -6.51 30.22
CA VAL A 18 21.27 -5.54 29.18
C VAL A 18 20.08 -6.13 28.42
N LEU A 19 18.86 -5.79 28.84
CA LEU A 19 17.67 -5.97 28.00
C LEU A 19 17.85 -5.05 26.79
N CYS A 20 18.34 -5.60 25.68
CA CYS A 20 18.15 -4.96 24.40
C CYS A 20 16.64 -4.93 24.14
N PRO A 21 15.99 -3.76 24.00
CA PRO A 21 14.65 -3.74 23.46
C PRO A 21 14.75 -4.32 22.04
N VAL A 22 14.15 -5.49 21.84
CA VAL A 22 13.88 -6.00 20.49
C VAL A 22 12.92 -4.99 19.89
N GLY A 23 13.45 -4.04 19.13
CA GLY A 23 12.65 -3.11 18.36
C GLY A 23 11.76 -3.93 17.44
N ASN A 24 10.45 -3.86 17.67
CA ASN A 24 9.49 -4.42 16.73
C ASN A 24 9.61 -3.55 15.47
N ALA A 25 10.42 -4.00 14.51
CA ALA A 25 10.33 -3.47 13.15
C ALA A 25 8.91 -3.80 12.71
N GLY A 26 8.01 -2.82 12.76
CA GLY A 26 6.66 -2.97 12.23
C GLY A 26 6.80 -3.37 10.78
N ALA A 27 6.48 -4.63 10.47
CA ALA A 27 6.46 -5.09 9.10
C ALA A 27 5.36 -4.27 8.41
N THR A 28 5.75 -3.41 7.47
CA THR A 28 4.80 -2.78 6.56
C THR A 28 4.11 -3.90 5.78
N GLU A 29 2.79 -3.95 5.85
CA GLU A 29 2.00 -4.92 5.10
C GLU A 29 2.35 -4.84 3.60
N PRO A 30 2.44 -5.96 2.88
CA PRO A 30 2.74 -5.95 1.45
C PRO A 30 1.60 -5.26 0.68
N VAL A 31 1.94 -4.58 -0.41
CA VAL A 31 0.96 -3.92 -1.29
C VAL A 31 0.29 -4.92 -2.22
N GLU A 32 0.90 -6.08 -2.43
CA GLU A 32 0.47 -7.10 -3.37
C GLU A 32 -0.85 -7.79 -2.97
N GLY A 33 -1.64 -8.15 -3.98
CA GLY A 33 -2.90 -8.87 -3.94
C GLY A 33 -4.12 -7.98 -4.18
N PHE A 34 -5.28 -8.33 -3.61
CA PHE A 34 -6.56 -7.72 -3.98
C PHE A 34 -7.02 -6.59 -3.06
N TRP A 35 -7.60 -5.56 -3.67
CA TRP A 35 -8.07 -4.34 -3.03
C TRP A 35 -9.35 -3.82 -3.71
N THR A 36 -10.23 -3.16 -2.96
CA THR A 36 -11.38 -2.42 -3.52
C THR A 36 -11.21 -0.93 -3.31
N SER A 37 -11.38 -0.14 -4.38
CA SER A 37 -11.39 1.32 -4.31
C SER A 37 -12.78 1.81 -3.89
N ILE A 38 -12.84 2.80 -3.00
CA ILE A 38 -14.10 3.29 -2.40
C ILE A 38 -14.35 4.73 -2.85
N ASP A 39 -15.59 5.03 -3.24
CA ASP A 39 -16.06 6.40 -3.39
C ASP A 39 -16.26 7.03 -2.00
N GLU A 40 -15.58 8.14 -1.70
CA GLU A 40 -15.63 8.74 -0.36
C GLU A 40 -16.95 9.47 -0.06
N GLU A 41 -17.76 9.78 -1.08
CA GLU A 41 -19.06 10.44 -0.91
C GLU A 41 -20.17 9.42 -0.68
N THR A 42 -20.19 8.33 -1.46
CA THR A 42 -21.23 7.30 -1.37
C THR A 42 -20.84 6.13 -0.48
N ASN A 43 -19.55 5.97 -0.18
CA ASN A 43 -18.97 4.81 0.51
C ASN A 43 -19.18 3.47 -0.22
N GLU A 44 -19.41 3.53 -1.53
CA GLU A 44 -19.59 2.35 -2.39
C GLU A 44 -18.28 1.95 -3.06
N SER A 45 -18.13 0.66 -3.38
CA SER A 45 -17.00 0.17 -4.17
C SER A 45 -17.08 0.71 -5.59
N THR A 46 -15.94 1.11 -6.15
CA THR A 46 -15.84 1.66 -7.52
C THR A 46 -15.16 0.68 -8.48
N ALA A 47 -14.18 -0.09 -8.00
CA ALA A 47 -13.51 -1.14 -8.76
C ALA A 47 -12.76 -2.08 -7.82
N PHE A 48 -12.55 -3.31 -8.27
CA PHE A 48 -11.71 -4.30 -7.60
C PHE A 48 -10.40 -4.46 -8.36
N TRP A 49 -9.29 -4.41 -7.63
CA TRP A 49 -7.95 -4.30 -8.16
C TRP A 49 -7.10 -5.48 -7.72
N GLU A 50 -6.22 -5.93 -8.60
CA GLU A 50 -5.09 -6.81 -8.29
C GLU A 50 -3.80 -6.00 -8.43
N LEU A 51 -3.03 -5.91 -7.34
CA LEU A 51 -1.71 -5.30 -7.30
C LEU A 51 -0.64 -6.39 -7.32
N THR A 52 0.34 -6.26 -8.19
CA THR A 52 1.46 -7.21 -8.31
C THR A 52 2.78 -6.49 -8.39
N VAL A 53 3.80 -7.04 -7.75
CA VAL A 53 5.18 -6.58 -7.90
C VAL A 53 5.95 -7.58 -8.75
N ARG A 54 6.52 -7.13 -9.87
CA ARG A 54 7.37 -7.94 -10.76
C ARG A 54 8.52 -7.09 -11.27
N ASP A 55 9.72 -7.64 -11.26
CA ASP A 55 10.93 -6.98 -11.78
C ASP A 55 11.19 -5.56 -11.23
N GLY A 56 10.76 -5.30 -9.99
CA GLY A 56 10.90 -3.99 -9.34
C GLY A 56 9.83 -2.96 -9.70
N GLU A 57 8.82 -3.32 -10.48
CA GLU A 57 7.65 -2.50 -10.80
C GLU A 57 6.42 -3.00 -10.04
N LEU A 58 5.66 -2.08 -9.43
CA LEU A 58 4.32 -2.32 -8.92
C LEU A 58 3.30 -1.95 -9.99
N THR A 59 2.50 -2.93 -10.39
CA THR A 59 1.40 -2.75 -11.33
C THR A 59 0.05 -2.99 -10.66
N GLY A 60 -0.97 -2.26 -11.09
CA GLY A 60 -2.36 -2.46 -10.65
C GLY A 60 -3.32 -2.63 -11.81
N THR A 61 -4.11 -3.70 -11.77
CA THR A 61 -5.07 -4.06 -12.82
C THR A 61 -6.47 -4.16 -12.21
N ILE A 62 -7.48 -3.61 -12.88
CA ILE A 62 -8.87 -3.82 -12.46
C ILE A 62 -9.28 -5.22 -12.90
N VAL A 63 -9.71 -6.05 -11.94
CA VAL A 63 -10.10 -7.45 -12.19
C VAL A 63 -11.61 -7.65 -12.17
N LYS A 64 -12.37 -6.71 -11.58
CA LYS A 64 -13.83 -6.75 -11.53
C LYS A 64 -14.39 -5.35 -11.29
N LEU A 65 -15.58 -5.10 -11.85
CA LEU A 65 -16.38 -3.92 -11.54
C LEU A 65 -17.54 -4.27 -10.60
N PRO A 66 -18.04 -3.31 -9.80
CA PRO A 66 -19.24 -3.50 -8.98
C PRO A 66 -20.45 -3.95 -9.80
N GLU A 67 -21.41 -4.60 -9.13
CA GLU A 67 -22.68 -4.99 -9.78
C GLU A 67 -23.41 -3.78 -10.38
N GLY A 68 -24.05 -3.98 -11.54
CA GLY A 68 -24.73 -2.91 -12.26
C GLY A 68 -23.82 -2.02 -13.12
N LYS A 69 -22.50 -2.23 -13.09
CA LYS A 69 -21.57 -1.67 -14.09
C LYS A 69 -21.42 -2.61 -15.27
N ASP A 70 -21.13 -2.04 -16.43
CA ASP A 70 -20.88 -2.79 -17.66
C ASP A 70 -19.52 -3.51 -17.57
N PRO A 71 -19.48 -4.86 -17.58
CA PRO A 71 -18.23 -5.62 -17.52
C PRO A 71 -17.38 -5.45 -18.79
N ASP A 72 -18.00 -5.07 -19.92
CA ASP A 72 -17.33 -4.87 -21.21
C ASP A 72 -16.95 -3.40 -21.45
N ALA A 73 -17.06 -2.56 -20.40
CA ALA A 73 -16.72 -1.14 -20.47
C ALA A 73 -15.29 -0.93 -20.99
N VAL A 74 -15.11 0.08 -21.84
CA VAL A 74 -13.81 0.52 -22.36
C VAL A 74 -13.54 1.97 -21.92
N CYS A 75 -12.27 2.38 -21.90
CA CYS A 75 -11.92 3.77 -21.61
C CYS A 75 -12.01 4.65 -22.88
N GLU A 76 -13.18 5.22 -23.14
CA GLU A 76 -13.43 6.06 -24.33
C GLU A 76 -12.68 7.40 -24.28
N ASP A 77 -12.59 8.00 -23.09
CA ASP A 77 -11.97 9.30 -22.85
C ASP A 77 -10.44 9.23 -22.68
N CYS A 78 -9.87 8.02 -22.63
CA CYS A 78 -8.43 7.85 -22.47
C CYS A 78 -7.65 8.38 -23.68
N SER A 79 -6.47 8.92 -23.42
CA SER A 79 -5.55 9.35 -24.46
C SER A 79 -4.86 8.18 -25.16
N GLU A 80 -4.62 8.33 -26.47
CA GLU A 80 -3.73 7.51 -27.31
C GLU A 80 -3.71 6.03 -26.93
N GLU A 81 -2.64 5.60 -26.25
CA GLU A 81 -2.36 4.21 -25.92
C GLU A 81 -3.52 3.51 -25.21
N TYR A 82 -4.18 4.20 -24.28
CA TYR A 82 -5.22 3.63 -23.43
C TYR A 82 -6.64 3.78 -23.99
N LYS A 83 -6.78 4.46 -25.13
CA LYS A 83 -8.08 4.65 -25.75
C LYS A 83 -8.67 3.31 -26.17
N ASP A 84 -9.97 3.14 -25.89
CA ASP A 84 -10.76 1.94 -26.22
C ASP A 84 -10.23 0.65 -25.57
N LYS A 85 -9.27 0.73 -24.63
CA LYS A 85 -8.83 -0.44 -23.87
C LYS A 85 -9.95 -0.87 -22.90
N PRO A 86 -10.19 -2.18 -22.73
CA PRO A 86 -11.11 -2.69 -21.71
C PRO A 86 -10.73 -2.21 -20.31
N VAL A 87 -11.72 -1.76 -19.54
CA VAL A 87 -11.52 -1.34 -18.14
C VAL A 87 -11.03 -2.51 -17.31
N ILE A 88 -11.65 -3.69 -17.46
CA ILE A 88 -11.20 -4.91 -16.80
C ILE A 88 -10.03 -5.52 -17.58
N GLY A 89 -8.99 -5.95 -16.86
CA GLY A 89 -7.83 -6.66 -17.43
C GLY A 89 -6.72 -5.76 -17.97
N THR A 90 -6.97 -4.46 -18.15
CA THR A 90 -5.91 -3.49 -18.46
C THR A 90 -5.20 -3.05 -17.18
N THR A 91 -3.87 -2.95 -17.25
CA THR A 91 -3.06 -2.36 -16.16
C THR A 91 -3.19 -0.85 -16.21
N TRP A 92 -3.68 -0.26 -15.12
CA TRP A 92 -3.96 1.18 -15.02
C TRP A 92 -3.03 1.91 -14.04
N LEU A 93 -2.32 1.17 -13.20
CA LEU A 93 -1.33 1.68 -12.24
C LEU A 93 0.04 1.10 -12.59
N HIS A 94 1.05 1.95 -12.69
CA HIS A 94 2.45 1.59 -12.94
C HIS A 94 3.35 2.43 -12.03
N LEU A 95 4.14 1.82 -11.16
CA LEU A 95 5.07 2.50 -10.23
C LEU A 95 6.41 1.77 -10.20
N ASN A 96 7.50 2.49 -10.48
CA ASN A 96 8.80 1.88 -10.77
C ASN A 96 9.79 1.91 -9.61
N LYS A 97 9.40 2.48 -8.46
CA LYS A 97 10.32 2.66 -7.34
C LYS A 97 9.61 2.43 -6.01
N ARG A 98 10.21 1.62 -5.15
CA ARG A 98 9.87 1.50 -3.73
C ARG A 98 10.97 2.18 -2.90
N ASN A 99 10.59 3.08 -2.01
CA ASN A 99 11.53 3.71 -1.07
C ASN A 99 11.67 2.88 0.23
N ASP A 100 12.54 3.33 1.13
CA ASP A 100 12.83 2.65 2.40
C ASP A 100 11.62 2.64 3.36
N ASP A 101 10.72 3.61 3.23
CA ASP A 101 9.47 3.70 4.01
C ASP A 101 8.35 2.78 3.46
N GLY A 102 8.63 2.02 2.39
CA GLY A 102 7.66 1.15 1.73
C GLY A 102 6.65 1.85 0.83
N VAL A 103 6.90 3.12 0.50
CA VAL A 103 6.10 3.89 -0.46
C VAL A 103 6.57 3.58 -1.87
N TRP A 104 5.62 3.18 -2.72
CA TRP A 104 5.78 3.05 -4.15
C TRP A 104 5.52 4.39 -4.83
N GLU A 105 6.38 4.78 -5.75
CA GLU A 105 6.36 6.05 -6.48
C GLU A 105 7.02 5.90 -7.86
N ASP A 106 7.23 7.04 -8.52
CA ASP A 106 7.84 7.13 -9.85
C ASP A 106 7.06 6.39 -10.94
N GLY A 107 5.84 6.90 -11.18
CA GLY A 107 4.95 6.40 -12.22
C GLY A 107 3.59 7.05 -12.11
N PHE A 108 2.55 6.35 -12.56
CA PHE A 108 1.24 6.92 -12.76
C PHE A 108 0.08 5.95 -12.49
N ILE A 109 -1.09 6.53 -12.28
CA ILE A 109 -2.38 5.85 -12.33
C ILE A 109 -3.27 6.54 -13.36
N ILE A 110 -4.05 5.78 -14.12
CA ILE A 110 -5.05 6.30 -15.05
C ILE A 110 -6.44 6.07 -14.45
N ASP A 111 -7.22 7.14 -14.37
CA ASP A 111 -8.64 7.07 -14.07
C ASP A 111 -9.38 6.69 -15.36
N SER A 112 -9.74 5.41 -15.49
CA SER A 112 -10.42 4.87 -16.67
C SER A 112 -11.83 5.43 -16.88
N GLY A 113 -12.43 6.06 -15.87
CA GLY A 113 -13.72 6.73 -15.99
C GLY A 113 -13.61 8.19 -16.46
N LYS A 114 -12.43 8.81 -16.37
CA LYS A 114 -12.20 10.20 -16.81
C LYS A 114 -11.15 10.33 -17.91
N GLY A 115 -10.48 9.24 -18.28
CA GLY A 115 -9.40 9.21 -19.26
C GLY A 115 -8.13 9.94 -18.85
N LYS A 116 -7.98 10.27 -17.56
CA LYS A 116 -6.89 11.13 -17.08
C LYS A 116 -5.79 10.33 -16.38
N GLN A 117 -4.56 10.61 -16.78
CA GLN A 117 -3.36 10.08 -16.15
C GLN A 117 -2.86 11.03 -15.05
N TYR A 118 -2.56 10.47 -13.88
CA TYR A 118 -2.04 11.19 -12.73
C TYR A 118 -0.72 10.56 -12.29
N LYS A 119 0.27 11.39 -11.91
CA LYS A 119 1.41 10.88 -11.14
C LYS A 119 0.88 10.25 -9.85
N ALA A 120 1.41 9.09 -9.47
CA ALA A 120 0.87 8.32 -8.36
C ALA A 120 1.91 8.00 -7.27
N LYS A 121 1.40 7.75 -6.07
CA LYS A 121 2.10 7.05 -4.98
C LYS A 121 1.17 6.05 -4.31
N VAL A 122 1.73 4.93 -3.84
CA VAL A 122 0.99 3.87 -3.16
C VAL A 122 1.74 3.40 -1.92
N TRP A 123 1.05 3.27 -0.79
CA TRP A 123 1.61 2.71 0.44
C TRP A 123 0.52 2.05 1.27
N THR A 124 0.89 1.15 2.18
CA THR A 124 -0.04 0.61 3.17
C THR A 124 0.01 1.42 4.45
N GLU A 125 -1.14 1.64 5.08
CA GLU A 125 -1.29 2.32 6.35
C GLU A 125 -2.47 1.71 7.10
N GLU A 126 -2.22 1.19 8.31
CA GLU A 126 -3.24 0.59 9.18
C GLU A 126 -4.06 -0.54 8.50
N GLY A 127 -3.42 -1.32 7.62
CA GLY A 127 -4.06 -2.42 6.89
C GLY A 127 -4.84 -1.99 5.63
N ASP A 128 -4.96 -0.69 5.40
CA ASP A 128 -5.52 -0.15 4.16
C ASP A 128 -4.42 0.18 3.15
N LEU A 129 -4.78 0.23 1.88
CA LEU A 129 -3.92 0.76 0.83
C LEU A 129 -4.28 2.21 0.56
N LYS A 130 -3.30 3.10 0.68
CA LYS A 130 -3.43 4.50 0.32
C LYS A 130 -2.92 4.69 -1.11
N VAL A 131 -3.77 5.23 -1.97
CA VAL A 131 -3.45 5.52 -3.37
C VAL A 131 -3.59 7.02 -3.58
N ARG A 132 -2.48 7.71 -3.87
CA ARG A 132 -2.46 9.16 -4.04
C ARG A 132 -2.17 9.52 -5.49
N GLY A 133 -3.04 10.34 -6.08
CA GLY A 133 -2.85 10.96 -7.39
C GLY A 133 -2.51 12.44 -7.27
N TYR A 134 -1.66 12.93 -8.18
CA TYR A 134 -1.19 14.32 -8.21
C TYR A 134 -1.53 15.03 -9.53
N ILE A 135 -1.84 16.32 -9.43
CA ILE A 135 -1.91 17.28 -10.53
C ILE A 135 -1.05 18.50 -10.14
N GLY A 136 0.18 18.56 -10.65
CA GLY A 136 1.14 19.58 -10.20
C GLY A 136 1.40 19.48 -8.69
N PHE A 137 1.11 20.55 -7.94
CA PHE A 137 1.26 20.61 -6.49
C PHE A 137 0.03 20.12 -5.70
N PHE A 138 -1.11 19.92 -6.37
CA PHE A 138 -2.32 19.42 -5.74
C PHE A 138 -2.36 17.90 -5.77
N TYR A 139 -2.95 17.30 -4.74
CA TYR A 139 -3.12 15.85 -4.66
C TYR A 139 -4.43 15.46 -3.98
N ARG A 140 -4.90 14.25 -4.29
CA ARG A 140 -5.93 13.55 -3.53
C ARG A 140 -5.41 12.15 -3.18
N THR A 141 -5.73 11.70 -1.98
CA THR A 141 -5.47 10.31 -1.55
C THR A 141 -6.80 9.61 -1.44
N GLN A 142 -6.92 8.42 -2.02
CA GLN A 142 -8.01 7.50 -1.75
C GLN A 142 -7.54 6.38 -0.84
N THR A 143 -8.46 5.85 -0.05
CA THR A 143 -8.24 4.68 0.79
C THR A 143 -8.94 3.48 0.15
N TRP A 144 -8.18 2.42 -0.11
CA TRP A 144 -8.68 1.17 -0.65
C TRP A 144 -8.65 0.09 0.42
N LYS A 145 -9.66 -0.78 0.41
CA LYS A 145 -9.83 -1.83 1.42
C LYS A 145 -9.34 -3.17 0.91
N ARG A 146 -8.67 -3.93 1.78
CA ARG A 146 -8.25 -5.30 1.52
C ARG A 146 -9.47 -6.18 1.22
N VAL A 147 -9.37 -7.07 0.23
CA VAL A 147 -10.41 -8.07 -0.08
C VAL A 147 -9.76 -9.39 -0.48
N ASP A 148 -10.53 -10.49 -0.43
CA ASP A 148 -10.17 -11.75 -1.06
C ASP A 148 -10.29 -11.65 -2.60
N ASP A 149 -9.79 -12.66 -3.32
CA ASP A 149 -9.87 -12.70 -4.79
C ASP A 149 -11.34 -12.57 -5.26
N PRO A 150 -11.69 -11.51 -6.00
CA PRO A 150 -13.08 -11.17 -6.29
C PRO A 150 -13.62 -11.80 -7.59
N ARG A 151 -12.80 -12.55 -8.33
CA ARG A 151 -13.09 -13.12 -9.65
C ARG A 151 -14.00 -14.35 -9.61
#